data_AF-A0A6V7HZS1-F1
#
_entry.id   AF-A0A6V7HZS1-F1
#
_cell.length_a   1.000
_cell.length_b   1.000
_cell.length_c   1.000
_cell.angle_alpha   90.00
_cell.angle_beta   90.00
_cell.angle_gamma   90.00
#
_symmetry.space_group_name_H-M   'P 1'
#
loop_
_entity.id
_entity.type
_entity.pdbx_description
1 polymer ?
#
loop_
_entity_poly.entity_id
_entity_poly.type
_entity_poly.pdbx_seq_one_letter_code
_entity_poly.pdbx_strand_id
1 'polypeptide(L)' 'TLGFFEDIIIRPNKLQYPSRFDATEQAWVWEYDMGDGEKHDLFMDA' A
#
# COMPACT_ATOMS: atom_id res chain seq x y z
N THR A 1 -10.65 -5.70 9.65
CA THR A 1 -10.76 -7.17 9.48
C THR A 1 -12.21 -7.60 9.35
N LEU A 2 -12.48 -8.80 8.82
CA LEU A 2 -13.86 -9.30 8.57
C LEU A 2 -14.52 -9.97 9.81
N GLY A 3 -13.89 -9.95 10.98
CA GLY A 3 -14.45 -10.43 12.25
C GLY A 3 -14.58 -11.95 12.42
N PHE A 4 -14.76 -12.71 11.34
CA PHE A 4 -14.80 -14.18 11.35
C PHE A 4 -13.63 -14.85 10.62
N PHE A 5 -12.84 -14.07 9.87
CA PHE A 5 -11.73 -14.55 9.08
C PHE A 5 -10.61 -13.49 9.06
N GLU A 6 -9.45 -13.88 9.57
CA GLU A 6 -8.28 -12.99 9.72
C GLU A 6 -7.11 -13.39 8.81
N ASP A 7 -7.15 -14.56 8.19
CA ASP A 7 -6.07 -15.09 7.33
C ASP A 7 -6.14 -14.55 5.89
N ILE A 8 -6.37 -13.25 5.74
CA ILE A 8 -6.37 -12.58 4.44
C ILE A 8 -5.03 -11.89 4.24
N ILE A 9 -4.23 -12.45 3.34
CA ILE A 9 -2.92 -11.91 2.98
C ILE A 9 -2.94 -11.43 1.54
N ILE A 10 -2.70 -10.13 1.35
CA ILE A 10 -2.43 -9.56 0.02
C ILE A 10 -0.92 -9.65 -0.23
N ARG A 11 -0.51 -10.38 -1.26
CA ARG A 11 0.91 -10.49 -1.61
C ARG A 11 1.41 -9.18 -2.22
N PRO A 12 2.70 -8.81 -2.03
CA PRO A 12 3.25 -7.56 -2.58
C PRO A 12 3.05 -7.40 -4.09
N ASN A 13 3.19 -8.48 -4.84
CA ASN A 13 2.99 -8.48 -6.30
C ASN A 13 1.52 -8.35 -6.74
N LYS A 14 0.60 -8.23 -5.81
CA LYS A 14 -0.83 -7.97 -6.02
C LYS A 14 -1.24 -6.57 -5.55
N LEU A 15 -0.30 -5.78 -5.02
CA LEU A 15 -0.53 -4.38 -4.71
C LEU A 15 -0.47 -3.52 -5.97
N GLN A 16 -0.96 -2.30 -5.84
CA GLN A 16 -0.88 -1.25 -6.85
C GLN A 16 0.59 -0.97 -7.20
N TYR A 17 0.85 -0.64 -8.47
CA TYR A 17 2.20 -0.32 -8.95
C TYR A 17 2.35 1.18 -9.19
N PRO A 18 3.50 1.78 -8.83
CA PRO A 18 4.57 1.23 -7.98
C PRO A 18 4.21 1.28 -6.48
N SER A 19 4.49 0.22 -5.72
CA SER A 19 4.34 0.20 -4.26
C SER A 19 5.59 -0.32 -3.55
N ARG A 20 5.78 0.11 -2.30
CA ARG A 20 6.90 -0.27 -1.43
C ARG A 20 6.44 -0.47 0.01
N PHE A 21 7.16 -1.28 0.78
CA PHE A 21 6.94 -1.39 2.22
C PHE A 21 7.86 -0.40 2.95
N ASP A 22 7.27 0.50 3.74
CA ASP A 22 8.00 1.37 4.65
C ASP A 22 8.17 0.68 6.01
N ALA A 23 9.41 0.33 6.35
CA ALA A 23 9.72 -0.38 7.58
C ALA A 23 9.66 0.51 8.84
N THR A 24 9.77 1.83 8.70
CA THR A 24 9.67 2.75 9.83
C THR A 24 8.21 2.90 10.23
N GLU A 25 7.34 3.13 9.25
CA GLU A 25 5.90 3.30 9.46
C GLU A 25 5.14 1.96 9.54
N GLN A 26 5.81 0.84 9.24
CA GLN A 26 5.22 -0.51 9.19
C GLN A 26 3.98 -0.57 8.27
N ALA A 27 4.01 0.16 7.17
CA ALA A 27 2.89 0.32 6.26
C ALA A 27 3.32 0.15 4.79
N TRP A 28 2.39 -0.29 3.95
CA TRP A 28 2.60 -0.26 2.51
C TRP A 28 2.32 1.12 1.97
N VAL A 29 3.13 1.60 1.04
CA VAL A 29 2.95 2.89 0.37
C VAL A 29 2.74 2.64 -1.10
N TRP A 30 1.67 3.22 -1.65
CA TRP A 30 1.44 3.31 -3.08
C TRP A 30 1.86 4.68 -3.58
N GLU A 31 2.73 4.72 -4.58
CA GLU A 31 3.12 5.94 -5.25
C GLU A 31 2.25 6.13 -6.51
N TYR A 32 1.62 7.30 -6.64
CA TYR A 32 0.75 7.62 -7.77
C TYR A 32 1.03 9.01 -8.36
N ASP A 33 0.71 9.17 -9.64
CA ASP A 33 0.87 10.39 -10.42
C ASP A 33 -0.49 11.10 -10.57
N MET A 34 -0.53 12.39 -10.25
CA MET A 34 -1.72 13.25 -10.35
C MET A 34 -1.73 14.11 -11.63
N GLY A 35 -0.74 13.97 -12.50
CA GLY A 35 -0.55 14.78 -13.70
C GLY A 35 0.04 16.16 -13.43
N ASP A 36 0.51 16.42 -12.21
CA ASP A 36 1.20 17.65 -11.79
C ASP A 36 2.73 17.55 -11.93
N GLY A 37 3.24 16.37 -12.30
CA GLY A 37 4.67 16.09 -12.42
C GLY A 37 5.34 15.74 -11.09
N GLU A 38 4.58 15.62 -10.00
CA GLU A 38 5.05 15.17 -8.70
C GLU A 38 4.60 13.72 -8.42
N LYS A 39 5.35 13.06 -7.55
CA LYS A 39 5.02 11.73 -7.06
C LYS A 39 4.38 11.85 -5.70
N HIS A 40 3.20 11.25 -5.54
CA HIS A 40 2.43 11.32 -4.31
C HIS A 40 2.45 9.96 -3.61
N ASP A 41 2.68 9.97 -2.30
CA ASP A 41 2.67 8.78 -1.46
C ASP A 41 1.31 8.62 -0.77
N LEU A 42 0.67 7.48 -0.97
CA LEU A 42 -0.50 7.05 -0.19
C LEU A 42 -0.13 5.88 0.72
N PHE A 43 -0.19 6.10 2.03
CA PHE A 43 -0.05 5.02 3.00
C PHE A 43 -1.31 4.16 3.01
N MET A 44 -1.12 2.86 2.77
CA MET A 44 -2.13 1.81 2.83
C MET A 44 -2.00 1.13 4.20
N ASP A 45 -2.63 1.74 5.19
CA ASP A 45 -2.84 1.15 6.50
C ASP A 45 -3.87 0.01 6.45
N ALA A 46 -3.80 -0.87 7.45
CA ALA A 46 -4.59 -2.10 7.57
C ALA A 46 -5.69 -1.96 8.65
#